data_AF-A0A2P7QCF7-F1
#
_entry.id   AF-A0A2P7QCF7-F1
#
_cell.length_a   1.000
_cell.length_b   1.000
_cell.length_c   1.000
_cell.angle_alpha   90.00
_cell.angle_beta   90.00
_cell.angle_gamma   90.00
#
_symmetry.space_group_name_H-M   'P 1'
#
loop_
_entity.id
_entity.type
_entity.pdbx_description
1 polymer ?
#
loop_
_entity_poly.entity_id
_entity_poly.type
_entity_poly.pdbx_seq_one_letter_code
_entity_poly.pdbx_strand_id
1 'polypeptide(L)'
;FGQPTVVNNVLSFAAVPSILSEGPEHYASFGIDRSKGTLPFQLAGNLKRGGLVELAFGHRLRELIEDFGGGTESGRPVRAVQVG
;
A
#
# COMPACT_ATOMS: atom_id res chain seq x y z
N PHE A 1 -12.59 26.97 -16.24
CA PHE A 1 -12.42 26.39 -14.89
C PHE A 1 -13.73 26.00 -14.19
N GLY A 2 -14.94 26.26 -14.74
CA GLY A 2 -16.23 25.80 -14.17
C GLY A 2 -16.83 24.60 -14.91
N GLN A 3 -15.98 23.69 -15.39
CA GLN A 3 -16.41 22.47 -16.10
C GLN A 3 -16.37 21.27 -15.14
N PRO A 4 -17.17 20.22 -15.39
CA PRO A 4 -17.06 18.98 -14.63
C PRO A 4 -15.62 18.47 -14.63
N THR A 5 -15.05 18.27 -13.45
CA THR A 5 -13.65 17.87 -13.27
C THR A 5 -13.58 16.74 -12.25
N VAL A 6 -12.94 15.63 -12.62
CA VAL A 6 -12.68 14.50 -11.72
C VAL A 6 -11.25 14.63 -11.20
N VAL A 7 -11.10 14.63 -9.87
CA VAL A 7 -9.81 14.64 -9.21
C VAL A 7 -9.55 13.25 -8.66
N ASN A 8 -8.42 12.64 -9.07
CA ASN A 8 -7.98 11.35 -8.56
C ASN A 8 -6.67 11.53 -7.80
N ASN A 9 -6.42 10.66 -6.82
CA ASN A 9 -5.08 10.48 -6.29
C ASN A 9 -4.16 9.91 -7.41
N VAL A 10 -2.88 10.25 -7.36
CA VAL A 10 -1.90 9.77 -8.34
C VAL A 10 -1.86 8.24 -8.41
N LEU A 11 -1.90 7.55 -7.28
CA LEU A 11 -1.88 6.08 -7.22
C LEU A 11 -3.13 5.47 -7.85
N SER A 12 -4.30 6.07 -7.61
CA SER A 12 -5.55 5.63 -8.23
C SER A 12 -5.48 5.73 -9.75
N PHE A 13 -4.92 6.82 -10.26
CA PHE A 13 -4.78 7.01 -11.71
C PHE A 13 -3.67 6.13 -12.32
N ALA A 14 -2.59 5.88 -11.57
CA ALA A 14 -1.47 5.05 -11.99
C ALA A 14 -1.83 3.55 -12.13
N ALA A 15 -2.90 3.08 -11.49
CA ALA A 15 -3.41 1.72 -11.69
C ALA A 15 -4.11 1.52 -13.06
N VAL A 16 -4.60 2.59 -13.68
CA VAL A 16 -5.40 2.51 -14.92
C VAL A 16 -4.65 1.85 -16.08
N PRO A 17 -3.38 2.20 -16.38
CA PRO A 17 -2.64 1.54 -17.45
C PRO A 17 -2.55 0.02 -17.29
N SER A 18 -2.22 -0.48 -16.08
CA SER A 18 -2.12 -1.93 -15.81
C SER A 18 -3.47 -2.63 -15.98
N ILE A 19 -4.55 -2.03 -15.47
CA ILE A 19 -5.92 -2.57 -15.66
C ILE A 19 -6.27 -2.68 -17.14
N LEU A 20 -5.92 -1.67 -17.94
CA LEU A 20 -6.23 -1.65 -19.38
C LEU A 20 -5.33 -2.61 -20.19
N SER A 21 -4.06 -2.78 -19.81
CA SER A 21 -3.12 -3.63 -20.54
C SER A 21 -3.22 -5.11 -20.18
N GLU A 22 -3.50 -5.43 -18.91
CA GLU A 22 -3.47 -6.79 -18.36
C GLU A 22 -4.86 -7.36 -18.10
N GLY A 23 -5.88 -6.49 -18.12
CA GLY A 23 -7.27 -6.84 -17.90
C GLY A 23 -7.71 -6.66 -16.44
N PRO A 24 -9.01 -6.37 -16.21
CA PRO A 24 -9.54 -6.12 -14.89
C PRO A 24 -9.47 -7.34 -13.97
N GLU A 25 -9.58 -8.56 -14.51
CA GLU A 25 -9.44 -9.81 -13.75
C GLU A 25 -8.03 -10.00 -13.20
N HIS A 26 -7.01 -9.59 -13.97
CA HIS A 26 -5.62 -9.63 -13.51
C HIS A 26 -5.42 -8.73 -12.30
N TYR A 27 -5.83 -7.46 -12.41
CA TYR A 27 -5.76 -6.51 -11.30
C TYR A 27 -6.57 -6.98 -10.08
N ALA A 28 -7.77 -7.54 -10.30
CA ALA A 28 -8.63 -8.05 -9.25
C ALA A 28 -8.15 -9.36 -8.60
N SER A 29 -7.21 -10.06 -9.22
CA SER A 29 -6.56 -11.25 -8.65
C SER A 29 -5.60 -10.90 -7.51
N PHE A 30 -5.07 -9.67 -7.48
CA PHE A 30 -4.37 -9.13 -6.33
C PHE A 30 -5.35 -8.58 -5.30
N GLY A 31 -5.05 -8.81 -4.03
CA GLY A 31 -5.82 -8.29 -2.91
C GLY A 31 -6.73 -9.32 -2.27
N ILE A 32 -7.68 -8.85 -1.45
CA ILE A 32 -8.62 -9.70 -0.72
C ILE A 32 -10.02 -9.10 -0.74
N ASP A 33 -11.04 -9.94 -0.92
CA ASP A 33 -12.45 -9.56 -0.95
C ASP A 33 -12.72 -8.37 -1.88
N ARG A 34 -13.16 -7.23 -1.34
CA ARG A 34 -13.46 -5.99 -2.07
C ARG A 34 -12.24 -5.09 -2.29
N SER A 35 -11.11 -5.37 -1.65
CA SER A 35 -9.89 -4.60 -1.74
C SER A 35 -8.98 -5.22 -2.79
N LYS A 36 -8.97 -4.63 -3.99
CA LYS A 36 -8.30 -5.18 -5.18
C LYS A 36 -7.05 -4.39 -5.57
N GLY A 37 -6.11 -5.08 -6.21
CA GLY A 37 -4.86 -4.51 -6.68
C GLY A 37 -3.77 -4.44 -5.61
N THR A 38 -2.74 -3.66 -5.94
CA THR A 38 -1.60 -3.37 -5.06
C THR A 38 -1.65 -1.93 -4.56
N LEU A 39 -0.96 -1.68 -3.45
CA LEU A 39 -0.76 -0.34 -2.91
C LEU A 39 0.69 -0.21 -2.43
N PRO A 40 1.37 0.91 -2.70
CA PRO A 40 2.62 1.24 -2.01
C PRO A 40 2.35 1.68 -0.57
N PHE A 41 2.88 0.93 0.38
CA PHE A 41 2.85 1.23 1.82
C PHE A 41 4.13 1.97 2.21
N GLN A 42 3.98 3.16 2.81
CA GLN A 42 5.10 3.90 3.35
C GLN A 42 5.39 3.47 4.79
N LEU A 43 6.60 2.96 5.01
CA LEU A 43 7.14 2.59 6.31
C LEU A 43 8.00 3.74 6.83
N ALA A 44 7.59 4.35 7.94
CA ALA A 44 8.27 5.49 8.55
C ALA A 44 8.22 5.44 10.08
N GLY A 45 8.97 6.33 10.73
CA GLY A 45 9.03 6.44 12.18
C GLY A 45 10.01 5.47 12.82
N ASN A 46 9.61 4.83 13.91
CA ASN A 46 10.47 3.94 14.71
C ASN A 46 10.61 2.54 14.06
N LEU A 47 11.25 2.47 12.89
CA LEU A 47 11.57 1.23 12.17
C LEU A 47 13.04 1.22 11.77
N LYS A 48 13.67 0.05 11.78
CA LYS A 48 15.08 -0.09 11.35
C LYS A 48 15.27 0.19 9.86
N ARG A 49 14.27 -0.15 9.06
CA ARG A 49 14.26 0.05 7.61
C ARG A 49 12.96 0.76 7.22
N GLY A 50 13.04 2.09 7.10
CA GLY A 50 11.98 2.88 6.47
C GLY A 50 12.03 2.76 4.95
N GLY A 51 10.96 3.18 4.27
CA GLY A 51 10.88 3.17 2.81
C GLY A 51 9.48 2.97 2.28
N LEU A 52 9.38 2.59 1.01
CA LEU A 52 8.13 2.21 0.35
C LEU A 52 8.19 0.74 -0.01
N VAL A 53 7.08 0.03 0.21
CA VAL A 53 6.91 -1.36 -0.22
C VAL A 53 5.56 -1.47 -0.90
N GLU A 54 5.54 -1.90 -2.15
CA GLU A 54 4.29 -2.20 -2.86
C GLU A 54 3.87 -3.64 -2.61
N LEU A 55 2.64 -3.82 -2.12
CA LEU A 55 2.06 -5.14 -1.86
C LEU A 55 0.59 -5.18 -2.28
N ALA A 56 0.09 -6.39 -2.50
CA ALA A 56 -1.34 -6.64 -2.64
C ALA A 56 -2.10 -6.31 -1.34
N PHE A 57 -3.40 -6.00 -1.41
CA PHE A 57 -4.20 -5.92 -0.19
C PHE A 57 -4.28 -7.27 0.56
N GLY A 58 -4.35 -7.23 1.89
CA GLY A 58 -4.54 -8.41 2.74
C GLY A 58 -3.33 -8.79 3.60
N HIS A 59 -2.18 -8.16 3.39
CA HIS A 59 -1.02 -8.32 4.28
C HIS A 59 -1.27 -7.78 5.69
N ARG A 60 -0.61 -8.39 6.68
CA ARG A 60 -0.73 -7.96 8.08
C ARG A 60 0.23 -6.81 8.37
N LEU A 61 -0.19 -5.85 9.20
CA LEU A 61 0.71 -4.79 9.68
C LEU A 61 1.97 -5.33 10.36
N ARG A 62 1.87 -6.50 11.00
CA ARG A 62 3.02 -7.19 11.59
C ARG A 62 4.09 -7.55 10.56
N GLU A 63 3.68 -8.09 9.41
CA GLU A 63 4.60 -8.45 8.31
C GLU A 63 5.30 -7.21 7.77
N LEU A 64 4.56 -6.12 7.56
CA LEU A 64 5.13 -4.83 7.18
C LEU A 64 6.21 -4.33 8.16
N ILE A 65 5.99 -4.49 9.46
CA ILE A 65 6.92 -4.01 10.49
C ILE A 65 8.11 -4.95 10.65
N GLU A 66 7.86 -6.25 10.77
CA GLU A 66 8.88 -7.24 11.14
C GLU A 66 9.70 -7.65 9.90
N ASP A 67 9.04 -8.02 8.80
CA ASP A 67 9.71 -8.59 7.63
C ASP A 67 10.32 -7.51 6.74
N PHE A 68 9.55 -6.45 6.43
CA PHE A 68 10.03 -5.33 5.62
C PHE A 68 10.74 -4.28 6.48
N GLY A 69 10.10 -3.82 7.56
CA GLY A 69 10.65 -2.80 8.45
C GLY A 69 11.85 -3.24 9.31
N GLY A 70 12.07 -4.56 9.47
CA GLY A 70 13.15 -5.11 10.31
C GLY A 70 12.91 -4.98 11.82
N GLY A 71 11.66 -4.71 12.21
CA GLY A 71 11.27 -4.38 13.58
C GLY A 71 11.55 -2.92 13.93
N THR A 72 11.43 -2.60 15.21
CA THR A 72 11.60 -1.24 15.71
C THR A 72 13.07 -0.83 15.76
N GLU A 73 13.36 0.44 15.47
CA GLU A 73 14.71 1.00 15.61
C GLU A 73 15.18 0.90 17.07
N SER A 74 14.28 1.14 18.02
CA SER A 74 14.58 1.04 19.45
C SER A 74 14.80 -0.37 20.00
N GLY A 75 14.53 -1.43 19.22
CA GLY A 75 14.55 -2.82 19.66
C GLY A 75 13.47 -3.20 20.68
N ARG A 76 12.59 -2.26 21.06
CA ARG A 76 11.46 -2.50 21.97
C ARG A 76 10.23 -3.00 21.20
N PRO A 77 9.34 -3.78 21.82
CA PRO A 77 8.10 -4.19 21.18
C PRO A 77 7.26 -3.00 20.68
N VAL A 78 6.59 -3.19 19.54
CA VAL A 78 5.65 -2.19 18.98
C VAL A 78 4.53 -1.96 19.98
N ARG A 79 4.23 -0.69 20.28
CA ARG A 79 3.12 -0.30 21.17
C ARG A 79 1.89 0.17 20.38
N ALA A 80 2.11 0.96 19.33
CA ALA A 80 1.05 1.52 18.50
C ALA A 80 1.57 1.73 17.08
N VAL A 81 0.64 1.74 16.13
CA VAL A 81 0.88 2.02 14.72
C VAL A 81 -0.16 3.03 14.29
N GLN A 82 0.26 4.13 13.65
CA GLN A 82 -0.65 5.03 12.96
C GLN A 82 -0.80 4.55 11.52
N VAL A 83 -2.05 4.34 11.10
CA VAL A 83 -2.40 3.94 9.74
C VAL A 83 -3.24 5.06 9.14
N GLY A 84 -2.82 5.55 7.97
CA GLY A 84 -3.41 6.72 7.30
C GLY A 84 -2.42 7.83 7.10
#